data_AF-A0A3D5K6Q1-F1
#
_entry.id   AF-A0A3D5K6Q1-F1
#
_cell.length_a   1.000
_cell.length_b   1.000
_cell.length_c   1.000
_cell.angle_alpha   90.00
_cell.angle_beta   90.00
_cell.angle_gamma   90.00
#
_symmetry.space_group_name_H-M   'P 1'
#
loop_
_entity.id
_entity.type
_entity.pdbx_description
1 polymer ?
#
loop_
_entity_poly.entity_id
_entity_poly.type
_entity_poly.pdbx_seq_one_letter_code
_entity_poly.pdbx_strand_id
1 'polypeptide(L)'
;MSPQIPLPHLHSGKVRDVYDAGDDRLLMVTSDRISAFDVVMAEPIANKGRVLTAMTAFWFEQFAGLVDGHLISTDTADLDQILSVGQP
;
A
#
# COMPACT_ATOMS: atom_id res chain seq x y z
N MET A 1 3.71 14.19 -5.69
CA MET A 1 3.57 14.63 -4.30
C MET A 1 3.14 13.41 -3.50
N SER A 2 3.93 12.97 -2.52
CA SER A 2 3.51 11.85 -1.67
C SER A 2 2.32 12.28 -0.82
N PRO A 3 1.27 11.46 -0.66
CA PRO A 3 0.16 11.80 0.20
C PRO A 3 0.65 12.01 1.64
N GLN A 4 0.12 13.01 2.33
CA GLN A 4 0.37 13.18 3.75
C GLN A 4 -0.47 12.16 4.51
N ILE A 5 0.17 11.05 4.88
CA ILE A 5 -0.43 9.98 5.68
C ILE A 5 -0.10 10.25 7.15
N PRO A 6 -1.10 10.40 8.04
CA PRO A 6 -0.90 10.72 9.45
C PRO A 6 -0.56 9.47 10.28
N LEU A 7 0.39 8.65 9.82
CA LEU A 7 0.84 7.42 10.48
C LEU A 7 2.37 7.39 10.60
N PRO A 8 2.95 6.66 11.56
CA PRO A 8 4.39 6.47 11.64
C PRO A 8 4.93 5.82 10.35
N HIS A 9 5.81 6.54 9.65
CA HIS A 9 6.44 6.02 8.45
C HIS A 9 7.58 5.06 8.82
N LEU A 10 7.51 3.83 8.32
CA LEU A 10 8.48 2.78 8.63
C LEU A 10 9.55 2.65 7.55
N HIS A 11 9.14 2.62 6.27
CA HIS A 11 10.06 2.32 5.18
C HIS A 11 9.58 2.85 3.83
N SER A 12 10.49 3.45 3.06
CA SER A 12 10.29 3.77 1.64
C SER A 12 11.11 2.82 0.77
N GLY A 13 10.42 1.95 0.05
CA GLY A 13 11.00 1.17 -1.04
C GLY A 13 11.00 1.95 -2.36
N LYS A 14 11.51 1.30 -3.42
CA LYS A 14 11.53 1.87 -4.79
C LYS A 14 10.14 2.38 -5.22
N VAL A 15 9.09 1.59 -4.94
CA VAL A 15 7.73 1.87 -5.44
C VAL A 15 6.62 1.85 -4.37
N ARG A 16 6.90 1.41 -3.15
CA ARG A 16 5.92 1.38 -2.04
C ARG A 16 6.48 2.09 -0.82
N ASP A 17 5.63 2.85 -0.14
CA ASP A 17 5.88 3.39 1.18
C ASP A 17 5.07 2.56 2.20
N VAL A 18 5.65 2.27 3.37
CA VAL A 18 5.07 1.42 4.41
C VAL A 18 4.94 2.24 5.69
N TYR A 19 3.74 2.22 6.25
CA TYR A 19 3.39 2.91 7.49
C TYR A 19 2.89 1.91 8.53
N ASP A 20 3.18 2.19 9.79
CA ASP A 20 2.62 1.47 10.93
C ASP A 20 1.14 1.85 11.10
N ALA A 21 0.25 0.86 11.03
CA ALA A 21 -1.19 1.06 11.20
C ALA A 21 -1.69 0.62 12.59
N GLY A 22 -0.79 0.19 13.49
CA GLY A 22 -1.13 -0.33 14.81
C GLY A 22 -1.70 -1.75 14.79
N ASP A 23 -1.70 -2.40 15.95
CA ASP A 23 -2.25 -3.75 16.16
C ASP A 23 -1.69 -4.80 15.18
N ASP A 24 -0.37 -4.79 14.98
CA ASP A 24 0.36 -5.63 14.01
C ASP A 24 -0.10 -5.47 12.55
N ARG A 25 -0.67 -4.31 12.20
CA ARG A 25 -1.11 -3.99 10.83
C ARG A 25 -0.17 -3.00 10.16
N LEU A 26 -0.09 -3.11 8.84
CA LEU A 26 0.68 -2.20 8.00
C LEU A 26 -0.21 -1.56 6.94
N LEU A 27 -0.03 -0.25 6.73
CA LEU A 27 -0.55 0.43 5.55
C LEU A 27 0.53 0.47 4.48
N MET A 28 0.27 -0.17 3.34
CA MET A 28 1.16 -0.16 2.18
C MET A 28 0.62 0.77 1.09
N VAL A 29 1.33 1.86 0.81
CA VAL A 29 0.96 2.83 -0.22
C VAL A 29 1.79 2.58 -1.48
N THR A 30 1.16 2.08 -2.54
CA THR A 30 1.80 1.92 -3.85
C THR A 30 1.83 3.24 -4.60
N SER A 31 3.03 3.75 -4.87
CA SER A 31 3.23 4.99 -5.61
C SER A 31 3.27 4.79 -7.13
N ASP A 32 3.20 5.91 -7.84
CA ASP A 32 3.40 5.98 -9.29
C ASP A 32 4.90 5.94 -9.69
N ARG A 33 5.83 5.89 -8.72
CA ARG A 33 7.27 5.72 -8.96
C ARG A 33 7.52 4.39 -9.68
N ILE A 34 8.43 4.40 -10.64
CA ILE A 34 8.89 3.22 -11.38
C ILE A 34 10.41 3.11 -11.27
N SER A 35 10.92 1.89 -11.28
CA SER A 35 12.35 1.63 -11.32
C SER A 35 12.71 0.63 -12.41
N ALA A 36 13.84 0.84 -13.05
CA ALA A 36 14.48 -0.13 -13.95
C ALA A 36 16.00 -0.03 -13.79
N PHE A 37 16.72 -1.14 -13.98
CA PHE A 37 18.18 -1.21 -13.80
C PHE A 37 18.63 -0.66 -12.43
N ASP A 38 17.88 -1.02 -11.38
CA ASP A 38 18.08 -0.57 -9.99
C ASP A 38 17.98 0.93 -9.71
N VAL A 39 17.58 1.74 -10.68
CA VAL A 39 17.37 3.19 -10.52
C VAL A 39 15.88 3.53 -10.51
N VAL A 40 15.46 4.39 -9.57
CA VAL A 40 14.12 4.99 -9.58
C VAL A 40 14.11 6.15 -10.57
N MET A 41 13.15 6.15 -11.48
CA MET A 41 13.05 7.17 -12.54
C MET A 41 12.54 8.50 -11.99
N ALA A 42 12.93 9.61 -12.63
CA ALA A 42 12.50 10.95 -12.25
C ALA A 42 11.00 11.17 -12.53
N GLU A 43 10.54 10.79 -13.73
CA GLU A 43 9.14 10.88 -14.10
C GLU A 43 8.32 9.66 -13.61
N PRO A 44 7.21 9.88 -12.88
CA PRO A 44 6.29 8.82 -12.50
C PRO A 44 5.38 8.40 -13.66
N ILE A 45 4.78 7.21 -13.54
CA ILE A 45 3.73 6.75 -14.46
C ILE A 45 2.37 6.95 -13.79
N ALA A 46 1.61 7.94 -14.28
CA ALA A 46 0.33 8.32 -13.68
C ALA A 46 -0.62 7.12 -13.52
N ASN A 47 -1.23 7.00 -12.34
CA ASN A 47 -2.16 5.93 -11.95
C ASN A 47 -1.56 4.52 -11.86
N LYS A 48 -0.25 4.33 -12.05
CA LYS A 48 0.38 3.02 -11.92
C LYS A 48 0.12 2.41 -10.54
N GLY A 49 0.26 3.18 -9.47
CA GLY A 49 0.03 2.73 -8.11
C GLY A 49 -1.38 2.14 -7.93
N ARG A 50 -2.39 2.84 -8.46
CA ARG A 50 -3.79 2.40 -8.43
C ARG A 50 -3.99 1.07 -9.16
N VAL A 51 -3.46 0.96 -10.38
CA VAL A 51 -3.57 -0.27 -11.19
C VAL A 51 -2.88 -1.45 -10.50
N LEU A 52 -1.68 -1.24 -9.96
CA LEU A 52 -0.94 -2.29 -9.27
C LEU A 52 -1.61 -2.74 -7.97
N THR A 53 -2.23 -1.81 -7.23
CA THR A 53 -3.04 -2.15 -6.04
C THR A 53 -4.26 -2.97 -6.45
N ALA A 54 -5.01 -2.57 -7.49
CA ALA A 54 -6.16 -3.32 -7.99
C ALA A 54 -5.78 -4.72 -8.48
N MET A 55 -4.66 -4.85 -9.20
CA MET A 55 -4.15 -6.15 -9.63
C MET A 55 -3.74 -7.03 -8.44
N THR A 56 -3.16 -6.44 -7.39
CA THR A 56 -2.85 -7.16 -6.15
C THR A 56 -4.13 -7.71 -5.51
N ALA A 57 -5.16 -6.87 -5.37
CA ALA A 57 -6.46 -7.28 -4.81
C ALA A 57 -7.11 -8.41 -5.62
N PHE A 58 -7.11 -8.30 -6.95
CA PHE A 58 -7.60 -9.35 -7.84
C PHE A 58 -6.92 -10.70 -7.55
N TRP A 59 -5.59 -10.73 -7.46
CA TRP A 59 -4.88 -11.98 -7.21
C TRP A 59 -5.11 -12.54 -5.81
N PHE A 60 -5.28 -11.68 -4.79
CA PHE A 60 -5.69 -12.14 -3.46
C PHE A 60 -7.04 -12.85 -3.49
N GLU A 61 -8.01 -12.31 -4.22
CA GLU A 61 -9.31 -12.96 -4.41
C GLU A 61 -9.17 -14.33 -5.11
N GLN A 62 -8.35 -14.41 -6.16
CA GLN A 62 -8.12 -15.67 -6.87
C GLN A 62 -7.46 -16.76 -5.99
N PHE A 63 -6.65 -16.36 -5.01
CA PHE A 63 -5.92 -17.28 -4.14
C PHE A 63 -6.58 -17.55 -2.78
N ALA A 64 -7.68 -16.87 -2.44
CA ALA A 64 -8.30 -16.93 -1.12
C ALA A 64 -8.70 -18.34 -0.63
N GLY A 65 -8.94 -19.28 -1.56
CA GLY A 65 -9.25 -20.68 -1.24
C GLY A 65 -8.05 -21.64 -1.31
N LEU A 66 -6.86 -21.13 -1.62
CA LEU A 66 -5.66 -21.93 -1.87
C LEU A 66 -4.57 -21.69 -0.83
N VAL A 67 -4.34 -20.43 -0.44
CA VAL A 67 -3.34 -20.02 0.56
C VAL A 67 -3.82 -18.81 1.33
N ASP A 68 -3.36 -18.70 2.58
CA ASP A 68 -3.63 -17.52 3.40
C ASP A 68 -2.92 -16.29 2.84
N GLY A 69 -3.61 -15.15 2.93
CA GLY A 69 -3.11 -13.84 2.50
C GLY A 69 -2.99 -12.86 3.65
N HIS A 70 -2.22 -11.78 3.45
CA HIS A 70 -2.08 -10.69 4.42
C HIS A 70 -2.98 -9.49 4.11
N LEU A 71 -3.79 -9.53 3.05
CA LEU A 71 -4.62 -8.42 2.64
C LEU A 71 -5.83 -8.28 3.56
N ILE A 72 -5.97 -7.11 4.20
CA ILE A 72 -7.13 -6.76 5.02
C ILE A 72 -8.17 -6.02 4.17
N SER A 73 -7.77 -4.93 3.52
CA SER A 73 -8.61 -4.17 2.58
C SER A 73 -7.75 -3.37 1.60
N THR A 74 -8.34 -3.04 0.45
CA THR A 74 -7.83 -2.01 -0.47
C THR A 74 -8.81 -0.85 -0.65
N ASP A 75 -9.97 -0.89 0.00
CA ASP A 75 -10.95 0.21 -0.05
C ASP A 75 -10.51 1.32 0.90
N THR A 76 -10.46 2.54 0.37
CA THR A 76 -10.16 3.73 1.15
C THR A 76 -11.24 4.04 2.19
N ALA A 77 -12.48 3.59 1.98
CA ALA A 77 -13.58 3.76 2.92
C ALA A 77 -13.38 2.98 4.23
N ASP A 78 -12.56 1.92 4.20
CA ASP A 78 -12.27 1.10 5.37
C ASP A 78 -11.12 1.66 6.21
N LEU A 79 -10.38 2.67 5.71
CA LEU A 79 -9.17 3.18 6.37
C LEU A 79 -9.45 3.70 7.77
N ASP A 80 -10.52 4.46 7.98
CA ASP A 80 -10.84 5.01 9.31
C ASP A 80 -11.16 3.92 10.34
N GLN A 81 -11.63 2.76 9.88
CA GLN A 81 -11.97 1.62 10.74
C GLN A 81 -10.77 0.70 10.98
N ILE A 82 -9.89 0.55 9.98
CA ILE A 82 -8.74 -0.35 10.02
C ILE A 82 -7.54 0.32 10.68
N LEU A 83 -7.34 1.61 10.46
CA LEU A 83 -6.23 2.33 11.06
C LEU A 83 -6.63 2.70 12.49
N SER A 84 -5.87 2.25 13.49
CA SER A 84 -6.03 2.71 14.88
C SER A 84 -5.43 4.12 15.03
N VAL A 85 -6.00 5.09 14.30
CA VAL A 85 -5.63 6.51 14.40
C VAL A 85 -6.04 7.01 15.79
N GLY A 86 -5.12 6.91 16.75
CA GLY A 86 -5.22 7.58 18.05
C GLY A 86 -6.44 7.19 18.89
N GLN A 87 -6.64 5.91 19.18
CA GLN A 87 -7.20 5.58 20.49
C GLN A 87 -6.08 5.75 21.53
N PRO A 88 -6.31 6.49 22.62
CA PRO A 88 -5.34 6.63 23.71
C PRO A 88 -5.01 5.29 24.39
#